data_AF-A0A5E7QGA2-F1
#
_entry.id   AF-A0A5E7QGA2-F1
#
_cell.length_a   1.000
_cell.length_b   1.000
_cell.length_c   1.000
_cell.angle_alpha   90.00
_cell.angle_beta   90.00
_cell.angle_gamma   90.00
#
_symmetry.space_group_name_H-M   'P 1'
#
loop_
_entity.id
_entity.type
_entity.pdbx_description
1 polymer ?
#
loop_
_entity_poly.entity_id
_entity_poly.type
_entity_poly.pdbx_seq_one_letter_code
_entity_poly.pdbx_strand_id
1 'polypeptide(L)'
;MMPTRSIPPLSGQDELPDYYVCLPVNLRPVADMFIRHLHELPYQQYRCCPHCDSSNVYFSKGVQPGFRLPTYRCSSCRKGYNSLTGTPFARLEHMHLWSTFAVYLLAGWPGPTAAPLIGISCNAFYRWVRAAREVMAQEFPELHQWWSARQDRQNLQPAEQIENQRQAVIGWLKNMLTIQTATCPNCGSTNTRLVEKSRPRPTFQCWRRQCPSTFSLLAGTALAHLGHPELWVEFLQGVLDGLGGYDLKRRSGLCLRTSIQWRRRFLSLIKEQGYVELLQWIKWIRSRRHKEAGQLSREGLLLDMAKRSVYPSSSWTAEL
;
A
#
# COMPACT_ATOMS: atom_id res chain seq x y z
N MET A 1 13.51 3.35 -34.16
CA MET A 1 12.31 2.96 -33.39
C MET A 1 12.43 1.48 -33.05
N MET A 2 12.86 1.15 -31.83
CA MET A 2 12.93 -0.24 -31.38
C MET A 2 11.53 -0.67 -30.92
N PRO A 3 11.02 -1.84 -31.32
CA PRO A 3 9.69 -2.28 -30.96
C PRO A 3 9.62 -2.54 -29.45
N THR A 4 8.62 -1.96 -28.79
CA THR A 4 8.18 -2.30 -27.44
C THR A 4 7.75 -3.76 -27.43
N ARG A 5 8.68 -4.67 -27.11
CA ARG A 5 8.36 -6.06 -26.81
C ARG A 5 7.70 -6.11 -25.44
N SER A 6 6.42 -6.43 -25.45
CA SER A 6 5.61 -6.78 -24.28
C SER A 6 6.35 -7.80 -23.42
N ILE A 7 6.36 -7.58 -22.12
CA ILE A 7 6.90 -8.52 -21.13
C ILE A 7 6.21 -9.88 -21.34
N PRO A 8 6.94 -11.00 -21.52
CA PRO A 8 6.32 -12.30 -21.73
C PRO A 8 5.49 -12.71 -20.51
N PRO A 9 4.29 -13.29 -20.69
CA PRO A 9 3.47 -13.74 -19.58
C PRO A 9 4.16 -14.92 -18.89
N LEU A 10 4.51 -14.74 -17.61
CA LEU A 10 5.08 -15.77 -16.76
C LEU A 10 3.97 -16.77 -16.41
N SER A 11 4.15 -18.03 -16.82
CA SER A 11 3.14 -19.08 -16.73
C SER A 11 2.92 -19.56 -15.29
N GLY A 12 1.67 -19.54 -14.84
CA GLY A 12 1.16 -20.35 -13.73
C GLY A 12 1.29 -19.72 -12.34
N GLN A 13 0.38 -18.80 -12.01
CA GLN A 13 -0.08 -18.42 -10.66
C GLN A 13 -1.18 -17.36 -10.87
N ASP A 14 -2.16 -17.29 -9.97
CA ASP A 14 -3.23 -16.29 -9.94
C ASP A 14 -2.74 -14.89 -10.34
N GLU A 15 -3.54 -14.13 -11.09
CA GLU A 15 -3.25 -12.76 -11.58
C GLU A 15 -2.25 -12.03 -10.66
N LEU A 16 -1.02 -11.83 -11.15
CA LEU A 16 0.00 -11.09 -10.43
C LEU A 16 -0.57 -9.76 -9.93
N PRO A 17 -0.18 -9.28 -8.74
CA PRO A 17 -0.76 -8.07 -8.20
C PRO A 17 -0.46 -6.89 -9.13
N ASP A 18 -1.49 -6.10 -9.41
CA ASP A 18 -1.33 -4.86 -10.15
C ASP A 18 -0.53 -3.84 -9.31
N TYR A 19 0.73 -3.65 -9.68
CA TYR A 19 1.64 -2.72 -9.02
C TYR A 19 1.47 -1.27 -9.50
N TYR A 20 0.75 -1.03 -10.60
CA TYR A 20 0.49 0.32 -11.09
C TYR A 20 -0.48 1.12 -10.23
N VAL A 21 -1.37 0.44 -9.50
CA VAL A 21 -2.40 1.10 -8.68
C VAL A 21 -1.78 2.06 -7.67
N CYS A 22 -0.70 1.65 -7.01
CA CYS A 22 -0.04 2.47 -5.98
C CYS A 22 1.03 3.42 -6.54
N LEU A 23 1.40 3.28 -7.82
CA LEU A 23 2.48 4.05 -8.43
C LEU A 23 1.95 5.30 -9.16
N PRO A 24 2.62 6.46 -9.00
CA PRO A 24 2.40 7.62 -9.86
C PRO A 24 2.58 7.26 -11.33
N VAL A 25 1.76 7.87 -12.20
CA VAL A 25 1.77 7.59 -13.65
C VAL A 25 3.16 7.77 -14.26
N ASN A 26 3.90 8.80 -13.84
CA ASN A 26 5.25 9.08 -14.33
C ASN A 26 6.30 8.03 -13.92
N LEU A 27 6.06 7.26 -12.85
CA LEU A 27 6.99 6.22 -12.37
C LEU A 27 6.67 4.84 -12.91
N ARG A 28 5.53 4.63 -13.58
CA ARG A 28 5.15 3.32 -14.14
C ARG A 28 6.17 2.81 -15.16
N PRO A 29 6.66 3.61 -16.13
CA PRO A 29 7.67 3.14 -17.08
C PRO A 29 9.00 2.79 -16.40
N VAL A 30 9.40 3.56 -15.37
CA VAL A 30 10.63 3.31 -14.60
C VAL A 30 10.51 2.01 -13.81
N ALA A 31 9.34 1.75 -13.23
CA ALA A 31 9.05 0.49 -12.56
C ALA A 31 9.11 -0.73 -13.51
N ASP A 32 8.62 -0.58 -14.74
CA ASP A 32 8.71 -1.64 -15.76
C ASP A 32 10.16 -1.89 -16.18
N MET A 33 10.95 -0.82 -16.31
CA MET A 33 12.39 -0.93 -16.57
C MET A 33 13.11 -1.64 -15.43
N PHE A 34 12.75 -1.37 -14.18
CA PHE A 34 13.31 -2.06 -13.02
C PHE A 34 12.97 -3.56 -13.02
N ILE A 35 11.72 -3.94 -13.29
CA ILE A 35 11.31 -5.35 -13.40
C ILE A 35 12.08 -6.04 -14.53
N ARG A 36 12.19 -5.38 -15.70
CA ARG A 36 12.96 -5.88 -16.84
C ARG A 36 14.45 -6.02 -16.51
N HIS A 37 15.03 -5.05 -15.82
CA HIS A 37 16.42 -5.09 -15.38
C HIS A 37 16.69 -6.33 -14.52
N LEU A 38 15.83 -6.63 -13.54
CA LEU A 38 15.98 -7.83 -12.71
C LEU A 38 15.76 -9.14 -13.49
N HIS A 39 14.94 -9.13 -14.53
CA HIS A 39 14.81 -10.27 -15.45
C HIS A 39 16.08 -10.48 -16.28
N GLU A 40 16.70 -9.41 -16.76
CA GLU A 40 17.86 -9.46 -17.67
C GLU A 40 19.20 -9.64 -16.94
N LEU A 41 19.30 -9.19 -15.68
CA LEU A 41 20.52 -9.23 -14.87
C LEU A 41 21.23 -10.60 -14.88
N PRO A 42 20.54 -11.75 -14.70
CA PRO A 42 21.14 -13.08 -14.84
C PRO A 42 21.84 -13.34 -16.18
N TYR A 43 21.31 -12.78 -17.26
CA TYR A 43 21.63 -13.13 -18.64
C TYR A 43 22.56 -12.12 -19.32
N GLN A 44 23.01 -11.09 -18.60
CA GLN A 44 23.95 -10.12 -19.13
C GLN A 44 25.27 -10.79 -19.54
N GLN A 45 25.73 -10.43 -20.74
CA GLN A 45 26.99 -10.88 -21.29
C GLN A 45 28.02 -9.76 -21.22
N TYR A 46 29.24 -10.09 -20.78
CA TYR A 46 30.32 -9.12 -20.71
C TYR A 46 31.29 -9.31 -21.88
N ARG A 47 31.63 -8.20 -22.53
CA ARG A 47 32.68 -8.16 -23.56
C ARG A 47 34.06 -7.80 -22.99
N CYS A 48 34.10 -7.18 -21.81
CA CYS A 48 35.32 -6.77 -21.13
C CYS A 48 35.28 -7.19 -19.65
N CYS A 49 36.44 -7.36 -19.03
CA CYS A 49 36.55 -7.72 -17.63
C CYS A 49 36.17 -6.55 -16.69
N PRO A 50 35.22 -6.70 -15.75
CA PRO A 50 34.80 -5.64 -14.84
C PRO A 50 35.85 -5.25 -13.78
N HIS A 51 37.02 -5.91 -13.77
CA HIS A 51 38.10 -5.65 -12.83
C HIS A 51 39.32 -4.94 -13.43
N CYS A 52 39.47 -4.95 -14.75
CA CYS A 52 40.67 -4.42 -15.42
C CYS A 52 40.43 -3.97 -16.87
N ASP A 53 39.17 -3.92 -17.31
CA ASP A 53 38.70 -3.51 -18.64
C ASP A 53 39.30 -4.24 -19.85
N SER A 54 40.12 -5.26 -19.62
CA SER A 54 40.67 -6.12 -20.68
C SER A 54 39.57 -6.87 -21.42
N SER A 55 39.65 -6.88 -22.76
CA SER A 55 38.81 -7.67 -23.67
C SER A 55 39.20 -9.15 -23.72
N ASN A 56 40.31 -9.55 -23.09
CA ASN A 56 40.80 -10.93 -23.08
C ASN A 56 40.06 -11.78 -22.03
N VAL A 57 38.81 -12.11 -22.35
CA VAL A 57 37.88 -12.87 -21.49
C VAL A 57 37.53 -14.21 -22.14
N TYR A 58 37.48 -15.28 -21.36
CA TYR A 58 37.02 -16.60 -21.82
C TYR A 58 36.03 -17.24 -20.83
N PHE A 59 35.22 -18.18 -21.32
CA PHE A 59 34.31 -18.97 -20.50
C PHE A 59 35.07 -20.02 -19.68
N SER A 60 34.83 -20.06 -18.37
CA SER A 60 35.36 -21.12 -17.51
C SER A 60 34.57 -22.41 -17.73
N LYS A 61 35.25 -23.52 -18.08
CA LYS A 61 34.63 -24.83 -18.29
C LYS A 61 33.94 -25.32 -16.99
N GLY A 62 32.71 -25.83 -17.07
CA GLY A 62 32.05 -26.54 -15.96
C GLY A 62 30.60 -26.15 -15.64
N VAL A 63 29.86 -25.50 -16.54
CA VAL A 63 28.46 -25.14 -16.27
C VAL A 63 27.53 -26.21 -16.85
N GLN A 64 26.77 -26.91 -15.99
CA GLN A 64 25.60 -27.64 -16.43
C GLN A 64 24.54 -26.63 -16.91
N PRO A 65 23.95 -26.79 -18.12
CA PRO A 65 22.91 -25.90 -18.61
C PRO A 65 21.75 -25.80 -17.61
N GLY A 66 21.39 -24.58 -17.21
CA GLY A 66 20.15 -24.29 -16.47
C GLY A 66 20.25 -24.08 -14.95
N PHE A 67 21.34 -24.47 -14.28
CA PHE A 67 21.43 -24.38 -12.80
C PHE A 67 22.47 -23.39 -12.26
N ARG A 68 23.46 -22.98 -13.05
CA ARG A 68 24.47 -22.00 -12.64
C ARG A 68 24.75 -21.01 -13.76
N LEU A 69 25.03 -19.77 -13.39
CA LEU A 69 25.39 -18.72 -14.33
C LEU A 69 26.68 -19.04 -15.09
N PRO A 70 26.78 -18.61 -16.36
CA PRO A 70 28.04 -18.59 -17.07
C PRO A 70 29.10 -17.83 -16.25
N THR A 71 30.22 -18.48 -16.00
CA THR A 71 31.37 -17.87 -15.31
C THR A 71 32.44 -17.54 -16.34
N TYR A 72 32.87 -16.29 -16.33
CA TYR A 72 33.92 -15.74 -17.16
C TYR A 72 35.22 -15.67 -16.38
N ARG A 73 36.36 -15.77 -17.06
CA ARG A 73 37.68 -15.54 -16.47
C ARG A 73 38.50 -14.63 -17.38
N CYS A 74 39.17 -13.66 -16.78
CA CYS A 74 40.03 -12.73 -17.51
C CYS A 74 41.46 -13.30 -17.58
N SER A 75 42.08 -13.29 -18.76
CA SER A 75 43.46 -13.73 -18.94
C SER A 75 44.47 -12.73 -18.36
N SER A 76 44.15 -11.43 -18.38
CA SER A 76 45.05 -10.37 -17.90
C SER A 76 45.15 -10.33 -16.37
N CYS A 77 44.01 -10.30 -15.66
CA CYS A 77 44.00 -10.20 -14.19
C CYS A 77 43.74 -11.54 -13.47
N ARG A 78 43.48 -12.62 -14.22
CA ARG A 78 43.21 -13.98 -13.73
C ARG A 78 41.98 -14.15 -12.83
N LYS A 79 41.21 -13.08 -12.58
CA LYS A 79 39.97 -13.09 -11.77
C LYS A 79 38.79 -13.69 -12.54
N GLY A 80 37.98 -14.48 -11.84
CA GLY A 80 36.73 -15.04 -12.33
C GLY A 80 35.54 -14.19 -11.89
N TYR A 81 34.55 -14.05 -12.77
CA TYR A 81 33.35 -13.26 -12.52
C TYR A 81 32.16 -13.82 -13.32
N ASN A 82 30.95 -13.37 -13.01
CA ASN A 82 29.71 -13.69 -13.70
C ASN A 82 28.83 -12.43 -13.80
N SER A 83 27.66 -12.55 -14.43
CA SER A 83 26.65 -11.48 -14.58
C SER A 83 26.21 -10.80 -13.28
N LEU A 84 26.41 -11.45 -12.13
CA LEU A 84 26.06 -10.86 -10.82
C LEU A 84 27.26 -10.32 -10.05
N THR A 85 28.48 -10.47 -10.57
CA THR A 85 29.67 -10.09 -9.81
C THR A 85 29.69 -8.58 -9.61
N GLY A 86 29.76 -8.15 -8.35
CA GLY A 86 29.68 -6.73 -7.97
C GLY A 86 28.26 -6.18 -7.86
N THR A 87 27.23 -6.97 -8.19
CA THR A 87 25.83 -6.57 -8.03
C THR A 87 25.32 -6.87 -6.63
N PRO A 88 24.32 -6.13 -6.10
CA PRO A 88 23.66 -6.46 -4.84
C PRO A 88 23.00 -7.86 -4.82
N PHE A 89 22.72 -8.42 -6.01
CA PHE A 89 22.15 -9.76 -6.17
C PHE A 89 23.19 -10.89 -6.16
N ALA A 90 24.48 -10.57 -5.98
CA ALA A 90 25.53 -11.58 -5.86
C ALA A 90 25.17 -12.62 -4.78
N ARG A 91 25.30 -13.91 -5.14
CA ARG A 91 25.02 -15.06 -4.26
C ARG A 91 23.55 -15.19 -3.81
N LEU A 92 22.62 -14.48 -4.45
CA LEU A 92 21.20 -14.74 -4.28
C LEU A 92 20.77 -15.85 -5.25
N GLU A 93 19.94 -16.76 -4.75
CA GLU A 93 19.45 -17.92 -5.49
C GLU A 93 18.12 -17.59 -6.21
N HIS A 94 17.59 -18.57 -6.96
CA HIS A 94 16.29 -18.50 -7.65
C HIS A 94 16.14 -17.28 -8.57
N MET A 95 17.16 -17.06 -9.40
CA MET A 95 17.27 -15.89 -10.28
C MET A 95 16.08 -15.70 -11.23
N HIS A 96 15.47 -16.82 -11.65
CA HIS A 96 14.27 -16.83 -12.49
C HIS A 96 13.03 -16.20 -11.83
N LEU A 97 13.04 -16.00 -10.50
CA LEU A 97 11.91 -15.42 -9.74
C LEU A 97 12.05 -13.93 -9.45
N TRP A 98 13.17 -13.30 -9.79
CA TRP A 98 13.44 -11.92 -9.36
C TRP A 98 12.52 -10.88 -9.99
N SER A 99 12.11 -11.06 -11.25
CA SER A 99 11.12 -10.19 -11.89
C SER A 99 9.74 -10.34 -11.26
N THR A 100 9.31 -11.58 -10.97
CA THR A 100 8.07 -11.85 -10.23
C THR A 100 8.12 -11.22 -8.84
N PHE A 101 9.23 -11.39 -8.12
CA PHE A 101 9.46 -10.75 -6.84
C PHE A 101 9.33 -9.22 -6.92
N ALA A 102 9.88 -8.60 -7.97
CA ALA A 102 9.83 -7.15 -8.17
C ALA A 102 8.38 -6.64 -8.31
N VAL A 103 7.51 -7.41 -8.96
CA VAL A 103 6.08 -7.11 -9.05
C VAL A 103 5.45 -7.07 -7.65
N TYR A 104 5.65 -8.11 -6.82
CA TYR A 104 5.15 -8.12 -5.44
C TYR A 104 5.76 -7.01 -4.57
N LEU A 105 7.04 -6.68 -4.79
CA LEU A 105 7.75 -5.61 -4.09
C LEU A 105 7.12 -4.23 -4.36
N LEU A 106 6.85 -3.93 -5.63
CA LEU A 106 6.27 -2.65 -6.07
C LEU A 106 4.79 -2.57 -5.67
N ALA A 107 4.04 -3.66 -5.81
CA ALA A 107 2.70 -3.80 -5.26
C ALA A 107 2.67 -3.78 -3.72
N GLY A 108 3.83 -3.74 -3.06
CA GLY A 108 3.99 -3.59 -1.62
C GLY A 108 3.37 -4.69 -0.78
N TRP A 109 3.41 -5.92 -1.29
CA TRP A 109 2.99 -7.07 -0.53
C TRP A 109 3.99 -7.38 0.57
N PRO A 110 3.53 -7.73 1.78
CA PRO A 110 4.42 -8.08 2.87
C PRO A 110 5.05 -9.46 2.62
N GLY A 111 6.30 -9.64 3.07
CA GLY A 111 7.05 -10.89 2.90
C GLY A 111 6.27 -12.16 3.31
N PRO A 112 5.58 -12.20 4.48
CA PRO A 112 4.78 -13.35 4.89
C PRO A 112 3.63 -13.72 3.94
N THR A 113 3.18 -12.80 3.09
CA THR A 113 2.13 -13.06 2.09
C THR A 113 2.72 -13.32 0.71
N ALA A 114 3.75 -12.56 0.30
CA ALA A 114 4.36 -12.71 -1.02
C ALA A 114 5.31 -13.91 -1.14
N ALA A 115 6.10 -14.20 -0.10
CA ALA A 115 7.13 -15.24 -0.16
C ALA A 115 6.55 -16.65 -0.41
N PRO A 116 5.45 -17.08 0.24
CA PRO A 116 4.83 -18.37 -0.06
C PRO A 116 4.29 -18.47 -1.49
N LEU A 117 3.76 -17.38 -2.06
CA LEU A 117 3.26 -17.35 -3.45
C LEU A 117 4.40 -17.54 -4.46
N ILE A 118 5.53 -16.87 -4.22
CA ILE A 118 6.73 -16.99 -5.06
C ILE A 118 7.45 -18.34 -4.82
N GLY A 119 7.16 -19.05 -3.73
CA GLY A 119 7.81 -20.31 -3.38
C GLY A 119 9.17 -20.16 -2.69
N ILE A 120 9.37 -19.07 -1.94
CA ILE A 120 10.62 -18.79 -1.20
C ILE A 120 10.38 -18.55 0.29
N SER A 121 11.44 -18.61 1.10
CA SER A 121 11.35 -18.25 2.52
C SER A 121 11.20 -16.74 2.73
N CYS A 122 10.55 -16.33 3.81
CA CYS A 122 10.47 -14.91 4.21
C CYS A 122 11.86 -14.27 4.37
N ASN A 123 12.84 -15.02 4.87
CA ASN A 123 14.22 -14.53 5.01
C ASN A 123 14.88 -14.28 3.65
N ALA A 124 14.70 -15.17 2.68
CA ALA A 124 15.16 -14.97 1.31
C ALA A 124 14.51 -13.73 0.70
N PHE A 125 13.19 -13.59 0.84
CA PHE A 125 12.45 -12.41 0.38
C PHE A 125 13.03 -11.10 0.92
N TYR A 126 13.29 -11.00 2.23
CA TYR A 126 13.86 -9.77 2.81
C TYR A 126 15.33 -9.53 2.47
N ARG A 127 16.10 -10.56 2.09
CA ARG A 127 17.43 -10.37 1.49
C ARG A 127 17.29 -9.76 0.09
N TRP A 128 16.33 -10.23 -0.71
CA TRP A 128 16.06 -9.70 -2.03
C TRP A 128 15.55 -8.26 -1.98
N VAL A 129 14.72 -7.90 -0.98
CA VAL A 129 14.29 -6.51 -0.75
C VAL A 129 15.48 -5.56 -0.53
N ARG A 130 16.50 -5.99 0.22
CA ARG A 130 17.69 -5.16 0.45
C ARG A 130 18.50 -4.98 -0.83
N ALA A 131 18.76 -6.08 -1.54
CA ALA A 131 19.47 -6.05 -2.82
C ALA A 131 18.74 -5.19 -3.86
N ALA A 132 17.42 -5.36 -3.98
CA ALA A 132 16.57 -4.54 -4.86
C ALA A 132 16.61 -3.06 -4.49
N ARG A 133 16.62 -2.72 -3.20
CA ARG A 133 16.75 -1.33 -2.75
C ARG A 133 18.06 -0.71 -3.23
N GLU A 134 19.18 -1.43 -3.11
CA GLU A 134 20.49 -0.97 -3.59
C GLU A 134 20.51 -0.81 -5.11
N VAL A 135 19.96 -1.76 -5.87
CA VAL A 135 19.82 -1.65 -7.33
C VAL A 135 18.96 -0.45 -7.72
N MET A 136 17.81 -0.24 -7.07
CA MET A 136 16.98 0.94 -7.32
C MET A 136 17.77 2.23 -7.02
N ALA A 137 18.55 2.27 -5.94
CA ALA A 137 19.34 3.47 -5.60
C ALA A 137 20.41 3.80 -6.65
N GLN A 138 21.01 2.78 -7.27
CA GLN A 138 22.08 2.94 -8.27
C GLN A 138 21.54 3.24 -9.67
N GLU A 139 20.53 2.48 -10.11
CA GLU A 139 20.07 2.47 -11.51
C GLU A 139 18.74 3.21 -11.72
N PHE A 140 17.93 3.37 -10.67
CA PHE A 140 16.57 3.92 -10.74
C PHE A 140 16.27 4.93 -9.60
N PRO A 141 17.04 6.03 -9.48
CA PRO A 141 17.04 6.89 -8.29
C PRO A 141 15.68 7.52 -7.99
N GLU A 142 14.90 7.91 -9.01
CA GLU A 142 13.54 8.45 -8.82
C GLU A 142 12.58 7.43 -8.20
N LEU A 143 12.62 6.19 -8.72
CA LEU A 143 11.82 5.09 -8.18
C LEU A 143 12.26 4.76 -6.76
N HIS A 144 13.57 4.72 -6.51
CA HIS A 144 14.12 4.50 -5.17
C HIS A 144 13.66 5.56 -4.17
N GLN A 145 13.76 6.84 -4.53
CA GLN A 145 13.36 7.95 -3.66
C GLN A 145 11.87 7.84 -3.31
N TRP A 146 11.03 7.64 -4.33
CA TRP A 146 9.58 7.52 -4.12
C TRP A 146 9.22 6.30 -3.28
N TRP A 147 9.82 5.14 -3.58
CA TRP A 147 9.53 3.87 -2.93
C TRP A 147 10.07 3.84 -1.50
N SER A 148 11.32 4.22 -1.26
CA SER A 148 11.97 4.20 0.05
C SER A 148 11.28 5.14 1.04
N ALA A 149 10.93 6.37 0.63
CA ALA A 149 10.25 7.34 1.50
C ALA A 149 8.93 6.78 2.07
N ARG A 150 8.21 5.98 1.28
CA ARG A 150 6.97 5.32 1.69
C ARG A 150 7.20 4.00 2.39
N GLN A 151 8.22 3.26 1.96
CA GLN A 151 8.65 2.00 2.58
C GLN A 151 9.03 2.20 4.05
N ASP A 152 9.64 3.35 4.34
CA ASP A 152 10.11 3.78 5.65
C ASP A 152 9.09 4.73 6.33
N ARG A 153 7.90 4.93 5.74
CA ARG A 153 6.79 5.77 6.24
C ARG A 153 7.17 7.24 6.54
N GLN A 154 8.26 7.74 5.94
CA GLN A 154 8.66 9.15 6.02
C GLN A 154 7.71 10.08 5.24
N ASN A 155 7.08 9.54 4.18
CA ASN A 155 6.08 10.26 3.40
C ASN A 155 4.84 9.36 3.20
N LEU A 156 3.70 9.78 3.75
CA LEU A 156 2.41 9.07 3.63
C LEU A 156 1.53 9.61 2.49
N GLN A 157 2.00 10.63 1.76
CA GLN A 157 1.26 11.21 0.64
C GLN A 157 1.18 10.20 -0.51
N PRO A 158 -0.03 9.86 -0.99
CA PRO A 158 -0.19 8.94 -2.10
C PRO A 158 0.10 9.62 -3.44
N ALA A 159 -0.06 8.87 -4.54
CA ALA A 159 -0.09 9.45 -5.88
C ALA A 159 -1.35 10.33 -6.07
N GLU A 160 -1.31 11.27 -7.03
CA GLU A 160 -2.38 12.25 -7.27
C GLU A 160 -3.77 11.62 -7.42
N GLN A 161 -3.90 10.55 -8.23
CA GLN A 161 -5.17 9.84 -8.44
C GLN A 161 -5.79 9.29 -7.13
N ILE A 162 -4.95 8.78 -6.24
CA ILE A 162 -5.36 8.25 -4.93
C ILE A 162 -5.65 9.41 -3.96
N GLU A 163 -4.90 10.51 -4.06
CA GLU A 163 -5.14 11.70 -3.26
C GLU A 163 -6.49 12.33 -3.60
N ASN A 164 -6.87 12.35 -4.87
CA ASN A 164 -8.19 12.80 -5.30
C ASN A 164 -9.30 11.96 -4.65
N GLN A 165 -9.16 10.62 -4.62
CA GLN A 165 -10.11 9.74 -3.91
C GLN A 165 -10.09 10.00 -2.40
N ARG A 166 -8.91 10.21 -1.80
CA ARG A 166 -8.76 10.53 -0.38
C ARG A 166 -9.54 11.79 -0.02
N GLN A 167 -9.32 12.87 -0.78
CA GLN A 167 -9.99 14.15 -0.56
C GLN A 167 -11.49 14.06 -0.85
N ALA A 168 -11.92 13.27 -1.83
CA ALA A 168 -13.34 13.04 -2.10
C ALA A 168 -14.06 12.40 -0.90
N VAL A 169 -13.49 11.36 -0.27
CA VAL A 169 -14.09 10.73 0.92
C VAL A 169 -14.13 11.70 2.11
N ILE A 170 -13.04 12.43 2.36
CA ILE A 170 -12.98 13.41 3.45
C ILE A 170 -13.98 14.54 3.23
N GLY A 171 -14.04 15.08 2.01
CA GLY A 171 -14.96 16.14 1.61
C GLY A 171 -16.41 15.69 1.72
N TRP A 172 -16.73 14.48 1.23
CA TRP A 172 -18.04 13.87 1.38
C TRP A 172 -18.44 13.76 2.87
N LEU A 173 -17.55 13.28 3.73
CA LEU A 173 -17.82 13.11 5.15
C LEU A 173 -18.08 14.47 5.83
N LYS A 174 -17.24 15.47 5.55
CA LYS A 174 -17.42 16.84 6.06
C LYS A 174 -18.75 17.44 5.60
N ASN A 175 -19.09 17.27 4.32
CA ASN A 175 -20.37 17.71 3.79
C ASN A 175 -21.54 17.02 4.51
N MET A 176 -21.50 15.70 4.67
CA MET A 176 -22.56 14.95 5.37
C MET A 176 -22.75 15.37 6.84
N LEU A 177 -21.71 15.89 7.50
CA LEU A 177 -21.78 16.39 8.87
C LEU A 177 -22.23 17.86 8.97
N THR A 178 -22.11 18.64 7.90
CA THR A 178 -22.37 20.09 7.88
C THR A 178 -23.55 20.51 6.99
N ILE A 179 -24.09 19.58 6.21
CA ILE A 179 -25.20 19.80 5.29
C ILE A 179 -26.45 20.29 6.03
N GLN A 180 -27.02 21.38 5.54
CA GLN A 180 -28.17 22.05 6.16
C GLN A 180 -29.49 21.78 5.44
N THR A 181 -29.43 21.31 4.19
CA THR A 181 -30.59 21.09 3.33
C THR A 181 -30.56 19.68 2.76
N ALA A 182 -31.73 19.05 2.63
CA ALA A 182 -31.84 17.70 2.10
C ALA A 182 -33.12 17.55 1.29
N THR A 183 -33.08 16.69 0.27
CA THR A 183 -34.31 16.26 -0.41
C THR A 183 -34.83 15.02 0.30
N CYS A 184 -36.15 14.95 0.53
CA CYS A 184 -36.75 13.79 1.18
C CYS A 184 -36.61 12.54 0.29
N PRO A 185 -36.00 11.45 0.78
CA PRO A 185 -35.81 10.24 -0.02
C PRO A 185 -37.13 9.50 -0.31
N ASN A 186 -38.18 9.72 0.48
CA ASN A 186 -39.46 9.04 0.32
C ASN A 186 -40.40 9.73 -0.69
N CYS A 187 -40.39 11.07 -0.76
CA CYS A 187 -41.35 11.81 -1.58
C CYS A 187 -40.74 12.85 -2.53
N GLY A 188 -39.41 12.98 -2.57
CA GLY A 188 -38.70 13.93 -3.43
C GLY A 188 -38.87 15.41 -3.05
N SER A 189 -39.57 15.72 -1.96
CA SER A 189 -39.83 17.09 -1.54
C SER A 189 -38.55 17.77 -1.04
N THR A 190 -38.31 19.01 -1.48
CA THR A 190 -37.29 19.92 -0.94
C THR A 190 -37.77 20.65 0.32
N ASN A 191 -39.05 20.56 0.66
CA ASN A 191 -39.62 21.07 1.91
C ASN A 191 -39.25 20.14 3.08
N THR A 192 -37.97 20.18 3.46
CA THR A 192 -37.42 19.49 4.61
C THR A 192 -36.76 20.49 5.55
N ARG A 193 -36.76 20.16 6.83
CA ARG A 193 -36.14 20.98 7.87
C ARG A 193 -35.15 20.13 8.65
N LEU A 194 -33.99 20.71 8.96
CA LEU A 194 -33.05 20.12 9.91
C LEU A 194 -33.68 20.12 11.31
N VAL A 195 -33.75 18.95 11.93
CA VAL A 195 -34.19 18.78 13.33
C VAL A 195 -33.06 19.30 14.24
N GLU A 196 -33.40 20.19 15.19
CA GLU A 196 -32.48 21.12 15.86
C GLU A 196 -31.34 20.50 16.72
N LYS A 197 -30.40 21.38 17.11
CA LYS A 197 -28.92 21.33 17.15
C LYS A 197 -28.18 20.43 18.15
N SER A 198 -28.84 19.71 19.05
CA SER A 198 -28.14 18.94 20.09
C SER A 198 -27.60 17.58 19.63
N ARG A 199 -27.96 17.15 18.41
CA ARG A 199 -27.47 15.90 17.85
C ARG A 199 -26.23 16.15 17.01
N PRO A 200 -25.15 15.38 17.24
CA PRO A 200 -23.90 15.59 16.53
C PRO A 200 -23.97 15.06 15.07
N ARG A 201 -25.12 14.48 14.67
CA ARG A 201 -25.41 13.97 13.33
C ARG A 201 -26.64 14.67 12.72
N PRO A 202 -26.55 15.26 11.51
CA PRO A 202 -27.69 15.89 10.83
C PRO A 202 -28.85 14.91 10.60
N THR A 203 -30.04 15.33 11.03
CA THR A 203 -31.30 14.61 10.86
C THR A 203 -32.34 15.56 10.31
N PHE A 204 -33.11 15.13 9.33
CA PHE A 204 -34.06 15.95 8.58
C PHE A 204 -35.47 15.42 8.80
N GLN A 205 -36.43 16.34 8.86
CA GLN A 205 -37.85 16.03 8.85
C GLN A 205 -38.48 16.58 7.58
N CYS A 206 -39.26 15.76 6.88
CA CYS A 206 -40.05 16.22 5.76
C CYS A 206 -41.35 16.86 6.25
N TRP A 207 -41.66 18.06 5.74
CA TRP A 207 -42.87 18.83 6.07
C TRP A 207 -43.97 18.73 5.01
N ARG A 208 -43.82 17.81 4.05
CA ARG A 208 -44.92 17.48 3.14
C ARG A 208 -46.02 16.79 3.94
N ARG A 209 -47.25 17.31 3.88
CA ARG A 209 -48.41 16.83 4.67
C ARG A 209 -48.67 15.33 4.58
N GLN A 210 -48.39 14.72 3.43
CA GLN A 210 -48.56 13.29 3.16
C GLN A 210 -47.27 12.46 3.38
N CYS A 211 -46.20 13.06 3.90
CA CYS A 211 -44.92 12.39 4.15
C CYS A 211 -44.22 12.98 5.38
N PRO A 212 -44.74 12.76 6.61
CA PRO A 212 -44.13 13.25 7.86
C PRO A 212 -42.92 12.39 8.29
N SER A 213 -42.02 12.07 7.36
CA SER A 213 -40.87 11.19 7.60
C SER A 213 -39.70 11.95 8.22
N THR A 214 -39.05 11.34 9.23
CA THR A 214 -37.73 11.76 9.73
C THR A 214 -36.66 10.86 9.13
N PHE A 215 -35.59 11.43 8.60
CA PHE A 215 -34.53 10.69 7.91
C PHE A 215 -33.15 11.29 8.15
N SER A 216 -32.12 10.48 8.00
CA SER A 216 -30.72 10.92 7.96
C SER A 216 -30.16 10.63 6.59
N LEU A 217 -29.33 11.52 6.05
CA LEU A 217 -28.60 11.26 4.81
C LEU A 217 -27.54 10.16 4.94
N LEU A 218 -27.20 9.80 6.17
CA LEU A 218 -26.31 8.68 6.48
C LEU A 218 -27.07 7.34 6.63
N ALA A 219 -28.40 7.36 6.54
CA ALA A 219 -29.19 6.12 6.52
C ALA A 219 -28.78 5.28 5.31
N GLY A 220 -28.64 3.96 5.51
CA GLY A 220 -28.17 3.04 4.47
C GLY A 220 -26.67 3.07 4.18
N THR A 221 -25.90 4.00 4.76
CA THR A 221 -24.43 4.00 4.64
C THR A 221 -23.78 3.11 5.70
N ALA A 222 -22.53 2.72 5.48
CA ALA A 222 -21.72 2.10 6.53
C ALA A 222 -21.57 2.94 7.81
N LEU A 223 -21.91 4.22 7.84
CA LEU A 223 -21.83 5.06 9.05
C LEU A 223 -23.17 5.17 9.82
N ALA A 224 -24.20 4.44 9.39
CA ALA A 224 -25.47 4.36 10.11
C ALA A 224 -25.27 3.92 11.58
N HIS A 225 -25.94 4.61 12.51
CA HIS A 225 -25.94 4.36 13.96
C HIS A 225 -24.59 4.48 14.69
N LEU A 226 -23.51 4.89 14.01
CA LEU A 226 -22.24 5.16 14.66
C LEU A 226 -22.31 6.39 15.59
N GLY A 227 -21.83 6.28 16.83
CA GLY A 227 -21.75 7.40 17.77
C GLY A 227 -20.62 8.38 17.44
N HIS A 228 -20.53 9.45 18.23
CA HIS A 228 -19.38 10.38 18.27
C HIS A 228 -18.89 10.92 16.89
N PRO A 229 -19.78 11.53 16.08
CA PRO A 229 -19.40 12.04 14.76
C PRO A 229 -18.38 13.17 14.79
N GLU A 230 -18.20 13.85 15.93
CA GLU A 230 -17.10 14.79 16.17
C GLU A 230 -15.71 14.15 16.00
N LEU A 231 -15.59 12.84 16.18
CA LEU A 231 -14.32 12.11 16.02
C LEU A 231 -14.10 11.57 14.60
N TRP A 232 -15.11 11.59 13.73
CA TRP A 232 -15.08 10.81 12.49
C TRP A 232 -14.04 11.28 11.48
N VAL A 233 -13.83 12.59 11.35
CA VAL A 233 -12.87 13.13 10.37
C VAL A 233 -11.44 12.74 10.74
N GLU A 234 -11.03 12.98 11.98
CA GLU A 234 -9.72 12.58 12.53
C GLU A 234 -9.54 11.06 12.50
N PHE A 235 -10.59 10.31 12.87
CA PHE A 235 -10.56 8.85 12.82
C PHE A 235 -10.37 8.34 11.40
N LEU A 236 -11.14 8.88 10.43
CA LEU A 236 -11.02 8.55 9.02
C LEU A 236 -9.61 8.85 8.51
N GLN A 237 -9.05 10.03 8.79
CA GLN A 237 -7.66 10.36 8.42
C GLN A 237 -6.68 9.31 8.94
N GLY A 238 -6.82 8.89 10.21
CA GLY A 238 -6.04 7.78 10.75
C GLY A 238 -6.20 6.46 9.97
N VAL A 239 -7.43 6.11 9.56
CA VAL A 239 -7.65 4.93 8.70
C VAL A 239 -6.96 5.09 7.35
N LEU A 240 -7.03 6.28 6.74
CA LEU A 240 -6.41 6.63 5.46
C LEU A 240 -4.87 6.60 5.53
N ASP A 241 -4.29 6.86 6.71
CA ASP A 241 -2.84 6.78 6.97
C ASP A 241 -2.35 5.35 7.31
N GLY A 242 -3.26 4.37 7.24
CA GLY A 242 -3.00 2.96 7.50
C GLY A 242 -2.87 2.61 8.98
N LEU A 243 -3.40 3.45 9.88
CA LEU A 243 -3.41 3.14 11.30
C LEU A 243 -4.28 1.90 11.59
N GLY A 244 -3.87 1.18 12.61
CA GLY A 244 -4.55 -0.02 13.09
C GLY A 244 -5.30 0.25 14.39
N GLY A 245 -6.10 -0.72 14.85
CA GLY A 245 -7.02 -0.54 15.98
C GLY A 245 -6.38 0.08 17.24
N TYR A 246 -5.16 -0.31 17.59
CA TYR A 246 -4.46 0.25 18.76
C TYR A 246 -4.03 1.72 18.59
N ASP A 247 -3.58 2.14 17.40
CA ASP A 247 -3.27 3.57 17.18
C ASP A 247 -4.53 4.40 17.16
N LEU A 248 -5.57 3.88 16.49
CA LEU A 248 -6.85 4.56 16.37
C LEU A 248 -7.44 4.74 17.76
N LYS A 249 -7.39 3.70 18.61
CA LYS A 249 -7.70 3.80 20.05
C LYS A 249 -6.89 4.91 20.73
N ARG A 250 -5.56 4.93 20.54
CA ARG A 250 -4.70 5.93 21.19
C ARG A 250 -5.05 7.36 20.76
N ARG A 251 -5.30 7.56 19.47
CA ARG A 251 -5.62 8.88 18.91
C ARG A 251 -7.02 9.35 19.28
N SER A 252 -8.02 8.47 19.29
CA SER A 252 -9.41 8.86 19.49
C SER A 252 -9.92 8.68 20.92
N GLY A 253 -9.18 7.99 21.80
CA GLY A 253 -9.63 7.66 23.16
C GLY A 253 -10.74 6.59 23.24
N LEU A 254 -11.15 6.02 22.11
CA LEU A 254 -12.15 4.95 22.04
C LEU A 254 -11.62 3.62 22.58
N CYS A 255 -12.51 2.72 22.99
CA CYS A 255 -12.09 1.36 23.30
C CYS A 255 -11.59 0.62 22.04
N LEU A 256 -10.79 -0.45 22.23
CA LEU A 256 -10.19 -1.18 21.10
C LEU A 256 -11.26 -1.83 20.21
N ARG A 257 -12.31 -2.41 20.81
CA ARG A 257 -13.42 -3.04 20.08
C ARG A 257 -14.11 -2.02 19.16
N THR A 258 -14.46 -0.85 19.69
CA THR A 258 -15.06 0.25 18.92
C THR A 258 -14.11 0.72 17.83
N SER A 259 -12.82 0.89 18.12
CA SER A 259 -11.82 1.30 17.12
C SER A 259 -11.69 0.30 15.96
N ILE A 260 -11.72 -1.01 16.25
CA ILE A 260 -11.69 -2.05 15.20
C ILE A 260 -12.99 -2.03 14.38
N GLN A 261 -14.14 -1.89 15.04
CA GLN A 261 -15.44 -1.82 14.38
C GLN A 261 -15.53 -0.59 13.47
N TRP A 262 -15.21 0.60 13.98
CA TRP A 262 -15.21 1.85 13.22
C TRP A 262 -14.31 1.75 12.01
N ARG A 263 -13.09 1.23 12.17
CA ARG A 263 -12.17 1.01 11.06
C ARG A 263 -12.80 0.13 9.97
N ARG A 264 -13.49 -0.96 10.34
CA ARG A 264 -14.20 -1.81 9.36
C ARG A 264 -15.30 -1.04 8.63
N ARG A 265 -16.08 -0.23 9.36
CA ARG A 265 -17.17 0.57 8.78
C ARG A 265 -16.65 1.67 7.83
N PHE A 266 -15.59 2.38 8.18
CA PHE A 266 -14.96 3.34 7.28
C PHE A 266 -14.37 2.68 6.03
N LEU A 267 -13.78 1.49 6.13
CA LEU A 267 -13.36 0.75 4.93
C LEU A 267 -14.53 0.29 4.06
N SER A 268 -15.65 -0.11 4.68
CA SER A 268 -16.88 -0.44 3.94
C SER A 268 -17.42 0.79 3.22
N LEU A 269 -17.42 1.96 3.86
CA LEU A 269 -17.81 3.22 3.26
C LEU A 269 -16.98 3.54 2.00
N ILE A 270 -15.65 3.43 2.10
CA ILE A 270 -14.76 3.69 0.96
C ILE A 270 -15.03 2.70 -0.18
N LYS A 271 -15.34 1.43 0.16
CA LYS A 271 -15.75 0.41 -0.81
C LYS A 271 -17.09 0.72 -1.48
N GLU A 272 -18.09 1.13 -0.70
CA GLU A 272 -19.42 1.52 -1.16
C GLU A 272 -19.37 2.72 -2.13
N GLN A 273 -18.42 3.64 -1.92
CA GLN A 273 -18.18 4.78 -2.81
C GLN A 273 -17.33 4.44 -4.05
N GLY A 274 -16.86 3.19 -4.20
CA GLY A 274 -16.13 2.74 -5.38
C GLY A 274 -14.64 3.14 -5.43
N TYR A 275 -14.06 3.61 -4.34
CA TYR A 275 -12.65 4.06 -4.30
C TYR A 275 -11.68 2.89 -4.09
N VAL A 276 -11.53 2.06 -5.13
CA VAL A 276 -10.71 0.84 -5.10
C VAL A 276 -9.23 1.13 -4.90
N GLU A 277 -8.68 2.13 -5.59
CA GLU A 277 -7.26 2.48 -5.49
C GLU A 277 -6.90 2.98 -4.09
N LEU A 278 -7.79 3.76 -3.47
CA LEU A 278 -7.64 4.19 -2.09
C LEU A 278 -7.64 3.01 -1.10
N LEU A 279 -8.50 2.01 -1.29
CA LEU A 279 -8.48 0.80 -0.45
C LEU A 279 -7.17 0.03 -0.59
N GLN A 280 -6.66 -0.11 -1.81
CA GLN A 280 -5.38 -0.76 -2.06
C GLN A 280 -4.24 0.03 -1.41
N TRP A 281 -4.24 1.35 -1.53
CA TRP A 281 -3.29 2.23 -0.85
C TRP A 281 -3.31 2.08 0.67
N ILE A 282 -4.49 2.05 1.29
CA ILE A 282 -4.63 1.84 2.75
C ILE A 282 -4.04 0.50 3.17
N LYS A 283 -4.29 -0.56 2.40
CA LYS A 283 -3.71 -1.89 2.62
C LYS A 283 -2.18 -1.83 2.49
N TRP A 284 -1.70 -1.16 1.45
CA TRP A 284 -0.29 -1.00 1.11
C TRP A 284 0.49 -0.26 2.21
N ILE A 285 -0.01 0.87 2.68
CA ILE A 285 0.65 1.70 3.70
C ILE A 285 0.57 1.08 5.10
N ARG A 286 -0.51 0.36 5.40
CA ARG A 286 -0.66 -0.40 6.66
C ARG A 286 0.35 -1.53 6.77
N SER A 287 0.66 -2.23 5.68
CA SER A 287 1.63 -3.34 5.69
C SER A 287 3.02 -2.90 6.17
N ARG A 288 3.37 -1.63 5.95
CA ARG A 288 4.66 -1.02 6.30
C ARG A 288 4.71 -0.46 7.72
N ARG A 289 3.57 -0.39 8.41
CA ARG A 289 3.49 0.08 9.80
C ARG A 289 4.29 -0.80 10.76
N HIS A 290 4.41 -2.10 10.49
CA HIS A 290 5.23 -2.99 11.32
C HIS A 290 6.72 -2.58 11.34
N LYS A 291 7.23 -1.95 10.27
CA LYS A 291 8.60 -1.41 10.25
C LYS A 291 8.74 -0.21 11.18
N GLU A 292 7.82 0.74 11.12
CA GLU A 292 7.77 1.92 12.00
C GLU A 292 7.65 1.49 13.48
N ALA A 293 6.71 0.59 13.80
CA ALA A 293 6.55 0.09 15.16
C ALA A 293 7.80 -0.66 15.66
N GLY A 294 8.45 -1.44 14.79
CA GLY A 294 9.71 -2.11 15.10
C GLY A 294 10.90 -1.15 15.24
N GLN A 295 10.92 -0.05 14.49
CA GLN A 295 11.93 1.00 14.59
C GLN A 295 11.78 1.79 15.90
N LEU A 296 10.57 2.26 16.21
CA LEU A 296 10.26 2.95 17.47
C LEU A 296 10.64 2.10 18.70
N SER A 297 10.35 0.79 18.65
CA SER A 297 10.73 -0.14 19.72
C SER A 297 12.25 -0.29 19.88
N ARG A 298 13.04 -0.18 18.79
CA ARG A 298 14.52 -0.25 18.85
C ARG A 298 15.13 1.06 19.33
N GLU A 299 14.48 2.18 19.03
CA GLU A 299 14.85 3.52 19.48
C GLU A 299 14.47 3.77 20.96
N GLY A 300 13.96 2.76 21.67
CA GLY A 300 13.56 2.86 23.08
C GLY A 300 12.29 3.69 23.30
N LEU A 301 11.62 4.12 22.23
CA LEU A 301 10.35 4.82 22.27
C LEU A 301 9.25 3.79 22.54
N LEU A 302 8.82 3.72 23.79
CA LEU A 302 7.60 3.01 24.16
C LEU A 302 6.43 3.68 23.44
N LEU A 303 5.78 2.94 22.53
CA LEU A 303 4.45 3.30 22.07
C LEU A 303 3.55 3.33 23.30
N ASP A 304 3.22 4.55 23.74
CA ASP A 304 2.53 4.84 24.98
C ASP A 304 1.41 3.84 25.24
N MET A 305 1.38 3.24 26.45
CA MET A 305 0.39 2.22 26.76
C MET A 305 -1.00 2.82 26.61
N ALA A 306 -1.80 2.25 25.71
CA ALA A 306 -3.10 2.80 25.38
C ALA A 306 -3.99 2.82 26.65
N LYS A 307 -4.21 4.02 27.19
CA LYS A 307 -5.04 4.26 28.38
C LYS A 307 -6.43 3.62 28.22
N ARG A 308 -7.12 3.36 29.35
CA ARG A 308 -8.51 2.88 29.31
C ARG A 308 -9.37 3.84 28.47
N SER A 309 -10.41 3.31 27.82
CA SER A 309 -11.35 4.12 27.03
C SER A 309 -11.83 5.29 27.86
N VAL A 310 -11.75 6.51 27.32
CA VAL A 310 -12.26 7.71 28.00
C VAL A 310 -13.80 7.76 27.90
N TYR A 311 -14.37 6.96 26.99
CA TYR A 311 -15.81 6.83 26.79
C TYR A 311 -16.36 5.56 27.47
N PRO A 312 -17.52 5.62 28.15
CA PRO A 312 -18.16 4.45 28.77
C PRO A 312 -18.48 3.34 27.76
N SER A 313 -18.40 2.08 28.19
CA SER A 313 -18.75 0.92 27.35
C SER A 313 -20.26 0.72 27.18
N SER A 314 -21.09 1.44 27.94
CA SER A 314 -22.53 1.22 28.08
C SER A 314 -23.42 1.93 27.04
N SER A 315 -22.86 2.73 26.12
CA SER A 315 -23.64 3.47 25.11
C SER A 315 -23.67 2.85 23.71
N TRP A 316 -23.06 1.67 23.52
CA TRP A 316 -22.86 1.07 22.19
C TRP A 316 -23.89 -0.01 21.81
N THR A 317 -24.96 -0.13 22.58
CA THR A 317 -26.11 -1.02 22.34
C THR A 317 -27.41 -0.30 22.68
N ALA A 318 -27.94 0.46 21.71
CA ALA A 318 -29.32 0.93 21.63
C ALA A 318 -29.47 1.49 20.20
N GLU A 319 -30.29 0.99 19.28
CA GLU A 319 -31.37 0.00 19.25
C GLU A 319 -31.25 -0.74 17.91
N LEU A 320 -31.95 -1.88 17.79
CA LEU A 320 -32.01 -2.81 16.66
C LEU A 320 -32.21 -2.13 15.28
#